data_AF-A0A351FTW8-F1
#
_entry.id   AF-A0A351FTW8-F1
#
_cell.length_a   1.000
_cell.length_b   1.000
_cell.length_c   1.000
_cell.angle_alpha   90.00
_cell.angle_beta   90.00
_cell.angle_gamma   90.00
#
_symmetry.space_group_name_H-M   'P 1'
#
loop_
_entity.id
_entity.type
_entity.pdbx_description
1 polymer ?
#
loop_
_entity_poly.entity_id
_entity_poly.type
_entity_poly.pdbx_seq_one_letter_code
_entity_poly.pdbx_strand_id
1 'polypeptide(L)'
;MIPDKRQTDSTVEGRLFGWFLERCFNGCDRLMMAASDLSSLWNSCFNSLAIGCAVLLITRPGQAAEPTPAVPQPVKVFILSGQSNMVGAGKVTGGGRRWGAEFLDPVVSVYQGEYDPQADYDARQPVKRQRLESFGGVRPTPYPGGGAQVVRGFIAPQDTGVYEFRPGYGGSTHNIMEVAGEEVYRKLVGQEAVLSEIALTAGKKVPFKITYLTKQADGLGWIDRVDVPGALATFVKQQRMFPFLINDQKQWVSRDDVWYKGVVAARASKWLSVGCGASGNTIGPELGFGHVVGDYLDEPVLILKASQGNRSLGWDFLPPGSKRYEFGDKIHAGYQDSPEAWKKGTEPKAINWYAGKQYDDCFRAAHEVLDNFDQQFPHWQGRGYKIVGFGWWQGDKDRYNAAHAAQYEKNLVHLITTLRREFAAPQAKFVCATLGQTAKETAAGNEKQILDAQLAVDGTTGKYPAFQGNVATVYTHPINQGGASNSHYNGNARTYMDVGIAMGQAMVDLLKKSSPR
;
A
#
# COMPACT_ATOMS: atom_id res chain seq x y z
N MET A 1 -43.92 -17.17 24.74
CA MET A 1 -45.17 -17.03 23.97
C MET A 1 -45.78 -15.66 24.28
N ILE A 2 -45.48 -14.65 23.46
CA ILE A 2 -46.23 -13.41 23.27
C ILE A 2 -46.09 -13.09 21.76
N PRO A 3 -47.15 -12.63 21.06
CA PRO A 3 -47.29 -12.80 19.63
C PRO A 3 -46.89 -11.57 18.78
N ASP A 4 -46.65 -11.92 17.52
CA ASP A 4 -46.60 -11.19 16.24
C ASP A 4 -47.58 -9.98 16.10
N LYS A 5 -47.11 -8.83 15.59
CA LYS A 5 -47.42 -8.31 14.24
C LYS A 5 -47.03 -6.85 13.96
N ARG A 6 -46.45 -6.70 12.75
CA ARG A 6 -46.56 -5.61 11.74
C ARG A 6 -45.55 -4.44 11.72
N GLN A 7 -44.53 -4.62 10.86
CA GLN A 7 -44.29 -3.98 9.55
C GLN A 7 -44.37 -2.45 9.37
N THR A 8 -43.41 -1.94 8.56
CA THR A 8 -43.22 -0.60 7.93
C THR A 8 -42.60 0.44 8.89
N ASP A 9 -41.50 1.12 8.59
CA ASP A 9 -41.19 1.92 7.39
C ASP A 9 -39.66 2.16 7.29
N SER A 10 -39.04 1.89 6.14
CA SER A 10 -37.60 2.10 5.91
C SER A 10 -37.39 3.24 4.91
N THR A 11 -37.54 4.48 5.37
CA THR A 11 -37.29 5.70 4.59
C THR A 11 -36.59 6.77 5.41
N VAL A 12 -35.46 6.47 6.06
CA VAL A 12 -34.61 7.50 6.71
C VAL A 12 -33.09 7.33 6.48
N GLU A 13 -32.61 6.31 5.75
CA GLU A 13 -31.16 6.15 5.46
C GLU A 13 -30.73 6.60 4.04
N GLY A 14 -31.54 7.44 3.38
CA GLY A 14 -31.27 7.97 2.04
C GLY A 14 -30.84 9.44 1.97
N ARG A 15 -30.58 10.11 3.11
CA ARG A 15 -30.35 11.59 3.13
C ARG A 15 -29.10 12.06 3.87
N LEU A 16 -28.05 11.24 3.96
CA LEU A 16 -26.76 11.68 4.52
C LEU A 16 -25.54 11.39 3.63
N PHE A 17 -25.76 11.02 2.35
CA PHE A 17 -24.68 10.75 1.39
C PHE A 17 -24.69 11.69 0.15
N GLY A 18 -25.39 12.84 0.27
CA GLY A 18 -25.57 13.82 -0.80
C GLY A 18 -25.00 15.21 -0.50
N TRP A 19 -24.03 15.35 0.41
CA TRP A 19 -23.52 16.66 0.86
C TRP A 19 -22.01 16.83 0.80
N PHE A 20 -21.30 16.09 -0.06
CA PHE A 20 -19.83 16.24 -0.20
C PHE A 20 -19.30 16.21 -1.64
N LEU A 21 -20.15 16.33 -2.66
CA LEU A 21 -19.75 16.24 -4.08
C LEU A 21 -20.21 17.42 -4.95
N GLU A 22 -20.28 18.63 -4.39
CA GLU A 22 -20.68 19.82 -5.15
C GLU A 22 -19.91 21.11 -4.78
N ARG A 23 -18.62 20.99 -4.43
CA ARG A 23 -17.78 22.17 -4.12
C ARG A 23 -16.30 22.11 -4.54
N CYS A 24 -15.99 21.53 -5.70
CA CYS A 24 -14.66 21.64 -6.33
C CYS A 24 -14.66 21.93 -7.84
N PHE A 25 -15.77 22.38 -8.42
CA PHE A 25 -15.80 22.89 -9.80
C PHE A 25 -16.62 24.18 -9.82
N ASN A 26 -15.94 25.32 -9.67
CA ASN A 26 -16.32 26.64 -10.18
C ASN A 26 -15.29 27.66 -9.65
N GLY A 27 -14.30 27.97 -10.48
CA GLY A 27 -13.23 28.90 -10.11
C GLY A 27 -12.18 29.11 -11.19
N CYS A 28 -12.57 29.05 -12.46
CA CYS A 28 -11.77 29.55 -13.58
C CYS A 28 -12.77 30.00 -14.64
N ASP A 29 -13.04 31.30 -14.67
CA ASP A 29 -13.44 32.07 -15.85
C ASP A 29 -13.91 33.45 -15.38
N ARG A 30 -13.00 34.43 -15.48
CA ARG A 30 -13.27 35.86 -15.72
C ARG A 30 -12.01 36.67 -15.41
N LEU A 31 -11.28 37.03 -16.45
CA LEU A 31 -10.76 38.39 -16.70
C LEU A 31 -9.92 38.37 -17.98
N MET A 32 -10.63 38.43 -19.11
CA MET A 32 -10.10 38.95 -20.37
C MET A 32 -10.67 40.37 -20.51
N MET A 33 -9.80 41.38 -20.50
CA MET A 33 -9.83 42.52 -21.43
C MET A 33 -8.77 43.58 -21.08
N ALA A 34 -8.20 44.13 -22.16
CA ALA A 34 -7.43 45.37 -22.29
C ALA A 34 -5.92 45.34 -21.94
N ALA A 35 -5.07 45.22 -22.96
CA ALA A 35 -4.46 46.40 -23.59
C ALA A 35 -3.63 45.97 -24.83
N SER A 36 -3.88 46.65 -25.94
CA SER A 36 -3.18 46.58 -27.21
C SER A 36 -1.86 47.38 -27.18
N ASP A 37 -1.07 47.17 -28.24
CA ASP A 37 0.05 47.99 -28.72
C ASP A 37 1.43 47.78 -28.08
N LEU A 38 2.29 47.05 -28.81
CA LEU A 38 3.45 47.64 -29.51
C LEU A 38 4.23 46.53 -30.24
N SER A 39 3.97 46.43 -31.54
CA SER A 39 4.86 45.78 -32.51
C SER A 39 5.90 46.77 -33.02
N SER A 40 7.19 46.45 -32.94
CA SER A 40 8.22 46.67 -33.98
C SER A 40 9.64 46.73 -33.39
N LEU A 41 10.63 46.36 -34.23
CA LEU A 41 12.09 46.31 -34.01
C LEU A 41 12.54 44.98 -33.38
N TRP A 42 13.36 44.12 -33.98
CA TRP A 42 14.31 44.27 -35.08
C TRP A 42 14.57 42.88 -35.67
N ASN A 43 14.66 42.80 -37.00
CA ASN A 43 15.09 41.61 -37.72
C ASN A 43 16.52 41.84 -38.24
N SER A 44 17.28 40.75 -38.35
CA SER A 44 18.45 40.55 -39.22
C SER A 44 19.78 41.27 -38.89
N CYS A 45 20.84 40.46 -38.74
CA CYS A 45 22.28 40.70 -39.03
C CYS A 45 23.07 39.60 -38.27
N PHE A 46 23.94 38.74 -38.80
CA PHE A 46 24.66 38.60 -40.06
C PHE A 46 24.99 37.11 -40.25
N ASN A 47 25.00 36.66 -41.50
CA ASN A 47 25.68 35.44 -41.91
C ASN A 47 27.02 35.84 -42.57
N SER A 48 27.96 34.89 -42.59
CA SER A 48 29.24 34.88 -43.34
C SER A 48 30.47 35.52 -42.69
N LEU A 49 31.40 34.66 -42.24
CA LEU A 49 32.78 34.72 -42.71
C LEU A 49 33.49 33.37 -42.43
N ALA A 50 33.79 32.64 -43.51
CA ALA A 50 34.75 31.54 -43.50
C ALA A 50 36.15 32.15 -43.66
N ILE A 51 37.00 32.02 -42.65
CA ILE A 51 38.44 32.24 -42.76
C ILE A 51 39.11 31.01 -42.18
N GLY A 52 39.84 30.30 -43.04
CA GLY A 52 40.73 29.22 -42.66
C GLY A 52 41.89 29.76 -41.84
N CYS A 53 41.99 29.29 -40.60
CA CYS A 53 43.21 29.32 -39.82
C CYS A 53 43.66 27.88 -39.63
N ALA A 54 44.76 27.52 -40.28
CA ALA A 54 45.52 26.32 -39.97
C ALA A 54 46.06 26.46 -38.54
N VAL A 55 45.36 25.84 -37.59
CA VAL A 55 45.86 25.70 -36.22
C VAL A 55 46.70 24.42 -36.17
N LEU A 56 47.98 24.59 -35.88
CA LEU A 56 48.91 23.51 -35.51
C LEU A 56 48.22 22.58 -34.49
N LEU A 57 48.02 21.33 -34.89
CA LEU A 57 47.67 20.23 -33.98
C LEU A 57 48.89 19.95 -33.10
N ILE A 58 48.95 20.61 -31.95
CA ILE A 58 49.74 20.12 -30.82
C ILE A 58 48.97 18.90 -30.29
N THR A 59 49.43 17.70 -30.63
CA THR A 59 48.90 16.45 -30.07
C THR A 59 49.13 16.43 -28.57
N ARG A 60 48.08 16.73 -27.80
CA ARG A 60 48.02 16.38 -26.38
C ARG A 60 47.99 14.86 -26.26
N PRO A 61 48.79 14.24 -25.38
CA PRO A 61 48.66 12.81 -25.12
C PRO A 61 47.30 12.53 -24.47
N GLY A 62 46.66 11.46 -24.97
CA GLY A 62 45.36 10.90 -24.63
C GLY A 62 44.66 11.41 -23.36
N GLN A 63 43.62 12.21 -23.55
CA GLN A 63 42.45 12.14 -22.69
C GLN A 63 41.72 10.85 -23.04
N ALA A 64 41.70 9.90 -22.11
CA ALA A 64 40.80 8.76 -22.19
C ALA A 64 39.39 9.31 -22.37
N ALA A 65 38.67 8.80 -23.37
CA ALA A 65 37.25 9.11 -23.55
C ALA A 65 36.54 8.79 -22.23
N GLU A 66 35.84 9.78 -21.66
CA GLU A 66 34.91 9.52 -20.57
C GLU A 66 33.95 8.43 -21.04
N PRO A 67 33.70 7.38 -20.24
CA PRO A 67 32.75 6.36 -20.63
C PRO A 67 31.40 7.03 -20.86
N THR A 68 30.85 6.86 -22.07
CA THR A 68 29.47 7.23 -22.38
C THR A 68 28.59 6.75 -21.24
N PRO A 69 27.73 7.59 -20.64
CA PRO A 69 26.85 7.15 -19.56
C PRO A 69 26.10 5.91 -20.04
N ALA A 70 26.28 4.79 -19.34
CA ALA A 70 25.58 3.57 -19.68
C ALA A 70 24.08 3.88 -19.65
N VAL A 71 23.36 3.55 -20.73
CA VAL A 71 21.91 3.72 -20.77
C VAL A 71 21.32 2.97 -19.57
N PRO A 72 20.61 3.65 -18.65
CA PRO A 72 20.10 3.02 -17.45
C PRO A 72 19.21 1.84 -17.82
N GLN A 73 19.45 0.67 -17.23
CA GLN A 73 18.65 -0.53 -17.51
C GLN A 73 17.17 -0.29 -17.16
N PRO A 74 16.19 -0.78 -17.95
CA PRO A 74 14.78 -0.54 -17.69
C PRO A 74 14.31 -1.05 -16.32
N VAL A 75 13.35 -0.34 -15.73
CA VAL A 75 12.71 -0.75 -14.46
C VAL A 75 11.98 -2.09 -14.64
N LYS A 76 12.18 -3.03 -13.72
CA LYS A 76 11.49 -4.33 -13.73
C LYS A 76 10.12 -4.18 -13.08
N VAL A 77 9.06 -4.47 -13.84
CA VAL A 77 7.69 -4.34 -13.35
C VAL A 77 7.13 -5.71 -13.00
N PHE A 78 6.61 -5.83 -11.77
CA PHE A 78 5.77 -6.93 -11.34
C PHE A 78 4.35 -6.42 -11.11
N ILE A 79 3.37 -7.07 -11.76
CA ILE A 79 1.96 -6.73 -11.56
C ILE A 79 1.35 -7.73 -10.58
N LEU A 80 1.00 -7.25 -9.38
CA LEU A 80 0.34 -8.06 -8.36
C LEU A 80 -1.17 -7.81 -8.41
N SER A 81 -1.96 -8.88 -8.58
CA SER A 81 -3.42 -8.79 -8.70
C SER A 81 -4.13 -9.91 -7.93
N GLY A 82 -5.42 -9.72 -7.69
CA GLY A 82 -6.24 -10.65 -6.91
C GLY A 82 -7.28 -9.95 -6.06
N GLN A 83 -7.82 -10.67 -5.07
CA GLN A 83 -8.83 -10.13 -4.16
C GLN A 83 -8.22 -9.51 -2.89
N SER A 84 -9.01 -9.41 -1.82
CA SER A 84 -8.65 -8.76 -0.57
C SER A 84 -7.37 -9.26 0.10
N ASN A 85 -7.00 -10.54 -0.08
CA ASN A 85 -5.70 -11.05 0.39
C ASN A 85 -4.54 -10.32 -0.31
N MET A 86 -4.65 -10.06 -1.62
CA MET A 86 -3.63 -9.28 -2.34
C MET A 86 -3.66 -7.80 -1.95
N VAL A 87 -4.84 -7.24 -1.66
CA VAL A 87 -4.97 -5.86 -1.16
C VAL A 87 -4.13 -5.67 0.11
N GLY A 88 -4.21 -6.63 1.03
CA GLY A 88 -3.35 -6.71 2.22
C GLY A 88 -3.99 -6.13 3.47
N ALA A 89 -4.30 -7.00 4.43
CA ALA A 89 -4.88 -6.61 5.72
C ALA A 89 -4.01 -7.03 6.92
N GLY A 90 -2.76 -7.44 6.69
CA GLY A 90 -1.83 -7.78 7.77
C GLY A 90 -1.53 -6.54 8.60
N LYS A 91 -1.86 -6.54 9.88
CA LYS A 91 -1.76 -5.35 10.74
C LYS A 91 -0.31 -5.04 11.08
N VAL A 92 0.11 -3.78 10.93
CA VAL A 92 1.46 -3.36 11.33
C VAL A 92 1.54 -3.23 12.85
N THR A 93 0.61 -2.50 13.46
CA THR A 93 0.44 -2.36 14.93
C THR A 93 -0.98 -2.78 15.36
N GLY A 94 -1.30 -2.62 16.64
CA GLY A 94 -2.67 -2.74 17.17
C GLY A 94 -3.70 -1.77 16.57
N GLY A 95 -3.24 -0.77 15.80
CA GLY A 95 -4.07 0.29 15.24
C GLY A 95 -3.95 1.56 16.09
N GLY A 96 -3.34 2.60 15.50
CA GLY A 96 -3.11 3.87 16.18
C GLY A 96 -4.41 4.50 16.63
N ARG A 97 -4.53 4.73 17.94
CA ARG A 97 -5.64 5.45 18.54
C ARG A 97 -5.25 6.91 18.70
N ARG A 98 -6.14 7.81 18.33
CA ARG A 98 -5.98 9.23 18.66
C ARG A 98 -6.02 9.36 20.18
N TRP A 99 -5.16 10.21 20.73
CA TRP A 99 -5.15 10.48 22.16
C TRP A 99 -6.52 10.94 22.67
N GLY A 100 -6.81 10.60 23.92
CA GLY A 100 -8.03 11.04 24.60
C GLY A 100 -7.92 10.96 26.12
N ALA A 101 -8.87 10.29 26.73
CA ALA A 101 -9.09 10.27 28.18
C ALA A 101 -7.93 9.64 28.99
N GLU A 102 -7.03 8.92 28.33
CA GLU A 102 -5.82 8.38 28.97
C GLU A 102 -4.82 9.49 29.37
N PHE A 103 -4.89 10.69 28.78
CA PHE A 103 -4.06 11.83 29.15
C PHE A 103 -4.76 12.69 30.21
N LEU A 104 -4.11 12.82 31.37
CA LEU A 104 -4.65 13.39 32.59
C LEU A 104 -3.91 14.66 32.98
N ASP A 105 -4.68 15.65 33.43
CA ASP A 105 -4.21 16.94 33.94
C ASP A 105 -3.17 17.67 33.06
N PRO A 106 -3.34 17.74 31.72
CA PRO A 106 -2.35 18.38 30.86
C PRO A 106 -2.32 19.90 31.05
N VAL A 107 -1.12 20.45 31.18
CA VAL A 107 -0.86 21.89 31.32
C VAL A 107 0.23 22.29 30.33
N VAL A 108 -0.06 23.27 29.49
CA VAL A 108 0.94 23.92 28.64
C VAL A 108 1.59 25.08 29.39
N SER A 109 2.92 25.12 29.35
CA SER A 109 3.76 26.19 29.87
C SER A 109 4.47 26.87 28.71
N VAL A 110 4.39 28.20 28.67
CA VAL A 110 5.06 29.04 27.67
C VAL A 110 6.28 29.69 28.32
N TYR A 111 7.42 29.66 27.64
CA TYR A 111 8.66 30.31 28.05
C TYR A 111 9.04 31.40 27.06
N GLN A 112 9.78 32.39 27.53
CA GLN A 112 10.25 33.48 26.68
C GLN A 112 11.25 32.97 25.63
N GLY A 113 11.15 33.50 24.41
CA GLY A 113 12.01 33.13 23.28
C GLY A 113 11.55 31.86 22.57
N GLU A 114 12.14 31.57 21.41
CA GLU A 114 11.89 30.33 20.66
C GLU A 114 12.46 29.10 21.40
N TYR A 115 12.23 27.91 20.86
CA TYR A 115 12.87 26.69 21.37
C TYR A 115 14.40 26.84 21.39
N ASP A 116 15.00 26.51 22.53
CA ASP A 116 16.43 26.52 22.80
C ASP A 116 16.85 25.10 23.23
N PRO A 117 17.66 24.38 22.44
CA PRO A 117 18.07 23.01 22.76
C PRO A 117 18.96 22.90 23.99
N GLN A 118 19.54 23.99 24.48
CA GLN A 118 20.35 24.04 25.70
C GLN A 118 19.54 24.46 26.93
N ALA A 119 18.25 24.78 26.77
CA ALA A 119 17.40 25.19 27.86
C ALA A 119 16.91 24.02 28.71
N ASP A 120 17.16 24.09 30.01
CA ASP A 120 16.40 23.33 31.00
C ASP A 120 15.07 24.06 31.29
N TYR A 121 14.01 23.66 30.61
CA TYR A 121 12.67 24.18 30.82
C TYR A 121 12.02 23.70 32.13
N ASP A 122 12.57 22.69 32.81
CA ASP A 122 12.11 22.28 34.13
C ASP A 122 12.66 23.22 35.24
N ALA A 123 13.82 23.86 35.00
CA ALA A 123 14.42 24.85 35.89
C ALA A 123 13.97 26.31 35.66
N ARG A 124 13.26 26.60 34.55
CA ARG A 124 12.84 27.97 34.17
C ARG A 124 11.43 28.30 34.66
N GLN A 125 11.18 29.58 34.96
CA GLN A 125 9.82 30.06 35.22
C GLN A 125 9.07 30.34 33.90
N PRO A 126 7.87 29.79 33.70
CA PRO A 126 7.07 30.07 32.51
C PRO A 126 6.40 31.44 32.60
N VAL A 127 6.32 32.14 31.47
CA VAL A 127 5.61 33.43 31.34
C VAL A 127 4.09 33.24 31.32
N LYS A 128 3.62 32.06 30.92
CA LYS A 128 2.20 31.71 30.90
C LYS A 128 2.02 30.22 31.16
N ARG A 129 0.95 29.89 31.90
CA ARG A 129 0.49 28.51 32.09
C ARG A 129 -0.99 28.44 31.74
N GLN A 130 -1.39 27.38 31.05
CA GLN A 130 -2.78 27.13 30.71
C GLN A 130 -3.09 25.65 30.93
N ARG A 131 -4.12 25.36 31.73
CA ARG A 131 -4.69 24.03 31.83
C ARG A 131 -5.41 23.71 30.52
N LEU A 132 -5.21 22.50 30.01
CA LEU A 132 -5.84 22.02 28.78
C LEU A 132 -7.03 21.15 29.17
N GLU A 133 -8.24 21.68 29.01
CA GLU A 133 -9.49 20.97 29.33
C GLU A 133 -9.71 19.77 28.40
N SER A 134 -9.22 19.87 27.16
CA SER A 134 -9.21 18.79 26.18
C SER A 134 -7.81 18.61 25.59
N PHE A 135 -7.33 17.38 25.60
CA PHE A 135 -6.06 16.98 25.02
C PHE A 135 -6.29 15.71 24.19
N GLY A 136 -5.80 15.71 22.95
CA GLY A 136 -6.20 14.75 21.94
C GLY A 136 -7.58 15.05 21.35
N GLY A 137 -8.23 14.01 20.82
CA GLY A 137 -9.55 14.12 20.17
C GLY A 137 -9.57 15.06 18.95
N VAL A 138 -10.75 15.29 18.38
CA VAL A 138 -10.90 16.11 17.16
C VAL A 138 -10.79 17.62 17.38
N ARG A 139 -10.93 18.08 18.63
CA ARG A 139 -10.98 19.50 19.01
C ARG A 139 -10.25 19.72 20.35
N PRO A 140 -8.91 19.62 20.39
CA PRO A 140 -8.13 19.88 21.60
C PRO A 140 -8.23 21.36 21.99
N THR A 141 -7.95 21.68 23.26
CA THR A 141 -7.85 23.07 23.72
C THR A 141 -6.73 23.79 22.96
N PRO A 142 -7.00 24.94 22.30
CA PRO A 142 -5.97 25.73 21.64
C PRO A 142 -4.92 26.22 22.62
N TYR A 143 -3.67 26.15 22.20
CA TYR A 143 -2.55 26.62 23.01
C TYR A 143 -2.49 28.15 22.99
N PRO A 144 -1.95 28.78 24.05
CA PRO A 144 -1.91 30.23 24.14
C PRO A 144 -0.97 30.88 23.12
N GLY A 145 -0.13 30.10 22.44
CA GLY A 145 0.86 30.58 21.49
C GLY A 145 1.99 31.37 22.14
N GLY A 146 2.90 31.84 21.29
CA GLY A 146 4.11 32.55 21.70
C GLY A 146 5.17 31.62 22.28
N GLY A 147 6.43 32.05 22.21
CA GLY A 147 7.56 31.42 22.87
C GLY A 147 7.75 29.92 22.64
N ALA A 148 8.60 29.32 23.47
CA ALA A 148 8.77 27.88 23.56
C ALA A 148 7.63 27.28 24.41
N GLN A 149 7.03 26.20 23.93
CA GLN A 149 5.86 25.60 24.56
C GLN A 149 6.21 24.18 25.03
N VAL A 150 5.97 23.91 26.31
CA VAL A 150 6.17 22.59 26.93
C VAL A 150 4.89 22.17 27.61
N VAL A 151 4.40 20.98 27.27
CA VAL A 151 3.22 20.38 27.89
C VAL A 151 3.66 19.33 28.89
N ARG A 152 3.07 19.36 30.07
CA ARG A 152 3.27 18.31 31.08
C ARG A 152 1.92 17.84 31.58
N GLY A 153 1.88 16.58 31.98
CA GLY A 153 0.70 15.96 32.58
C GLY A 153 1.03 14.52 32.92
N PHE A 154 0.00 13.68 32.93
CA PHE A 154 0.17 12.27 33.16
C PHE A 154 -0.57 11.46 32.10
N ILE A 155 -0.15 10.22 31.91
CA ILE A 155 -0.88 9.23 31.14
C ILE A 155 -1.22 8.04 32.03
N ALA A 156 -2.43 7.51 31.88
CA ALA A 156 -2.87 6.26 32.47
C ALA A 156 -3.54 5.42 31.37
N PRO A 157 -2.83 4.47 30.73
CA PRO A 157 -3.40 3.68 29.65
C PRO A 157 -4.49 2.74 30.19
N GLN A 158 -5.45 2.40 29.34
CA GLN A 158 -6.52 1.45 29.69
C GLN A 158 -6.02 0.00 29.74
N ASP A 159 -5.02 -0.32 28.92
CA ASP A 159 -4.50 -1.68 28.78
C ASP A 159 -3.02 -1.74 29.18
N THR A 160 -2.60 -2.85 29.77
CA THR A 160 -1.16 -3.14 29.93
C THR A 160 -0.58 -3.56 28.58
N GLY A 161 0.58 -3.01 28.23
CA GLY A 161 1.28 -3.38 27.01
C GLY A 161 2.47 -2.49 26.68
N VAL A 162 3.02 -2.70 25.48
CA VAL A 162 4.12 -1.91 24.92
C VAL A 162 3.56 -0.92 23.90
N TYR A 163 3.95 0.34 24.04
CA TYR A 163 3.40 1.47 23.32
C TYR A 163 4.45 2.25 22.53
N GLU A 164 4.03 2.82 21.41
CA GLU A 164 4.74 3.89 20.70
C GLU A 164 3.87 5.15 20.65
N PHE A 165 4.49 6.31 20.82
CA PHE A 165 3.82 7.61 20.83
C PHE A 165 4.12 8.39 19.55
N ARG A 166 3.09 9.03 19.00
CA ARG A 166 3.15 9.90 17.83
C ARG A 166 2.54 11.26 18.19
N PRO A 167 3.25 12.07 18.99
CA PRO A 167 2.83 13.43 19.36
C PRO A 167 2.76 14.36 18.16
N GLY A 168 1.69 15.14 18.09
CA GLY A 168 1.47 16.22 17.14
C GLY A 168 0.81 15.81 15.82
N TYR A 169 0.38 16.82 15.07
CA TYR A 169 -0.14 16.78 13.71
C TYR A 169 0.43 17.96 12.91
N GLY A 170 0.87 17.74 11.67
CA GLY A 170 1.51 18.79 10.87
C GLY A 170 2.79 19.32 11.54
N GLY A 171 2.89 20.64 11.73
CA GLY A 171 4.09 21.27 12.29
C GLY A 171 4.36 20.94 13.76
N SER A 172 3.35 20.59 14.55
CA SER A 172 3.53 20.19 15.96
C SER A 172 4.21 18.83 16.11
N THR A 173 4.33 18.05 15.02
CA THR A 173 5.11 16.80 15.04
C THR A 173 6.60 17.04 15.32
N HIS A 174 7.11 18.26 15.14
CA HIS A 174 8.47 18.60 15.55
C HIS A 174 8.50 18.85 17.06
N ASN A 175 8.69 17.77 17.82
CA ASN A 175 8.73 17.77 19.27
C ASN A 175 9.62 16.65 19.81
N ILE A 176 9.90 16.73 21.10
CA ILE A 176 10.50 15.66 21.90
C ILE A 176 9.45 15.30 22.95
N MET A 177 9.08 14.03 23.05
CA MET A 177 8.18 13.52 24.07
C MET A 177 8.89 12.54 24.99
N GLU A 178 8.71 12.76 26.28
CA GLU A 178 9.14 11.89 27.35
C GLU A 178 7.91 11.31 28.07
N VAL A 179 7.96 10.03 28.44
CA VAL A 179 6.96 9.34 29.26
C VAL A 179 7.69 8.56 30.35
N ALA A 180 7.26 8.70 31.60
CA ALA A 180 7.95 8.14 32.76
C ALA A 180 9.44 8.52 32.87
N GLY A 181 9.84 9.65 32.29
CA GLY A 181 11.23 10.12 32.24
C GLY A 181 12.07 9.52 31.10
N GLU A 182 11.49 8.65 30.27
CA GLU A 182 12.14 8.08 29.09
C GLU A 182 11.70 8.83 27.84
N GLU A 183 12.64 9.16 26.95
CA GLU A 183 12.32 9.71 25.64
C GLU A 183 11.68 8.64 24.76
N VAL A 184 10.43 8.88 24.34
CA VAL A 184 9.63 7.95 23.52
C VAL A 184 9.43 8.46 22.10
N TYR A 185 9.71 9.73 21.85
CA TYR A 185 9.60 10.33 20.53
C TYR A 185 10.55 11.52 20.40
N ARG A 186 11.21 11.61 19.24
CA ARG A 186 11.95 12.79 18.83
C ARG A 186 11.79 13.00 17.34
N LYS A 187 11.44 14.22 16.95
CA LYS A 187 11.52 14.68 15.56
C LYS A 187 12.03 16.11 15.51
N LEU A 188 13.26 16.27 15.05
CA LEU A 188 13.86 17.59 14.81
C LEU A 188 13.38 18.15 13.46
N VAL A 189 13.44 19.46 13.29
CA VAL A 189 13.11 20.10 12.00
C VAL A 189 14.07 19.59 10.93
N GLY A 190 13.52 19.09 9.82
CA GLY A 190 14.30 18.52 8.72
C GLY A 190 14.83 17.10 8.98
N GLN A 191 14.42 16.44 10.06
CA GLN A 191 14.77 15.06 10.36
C GLN A 191 13.54 14.15 10.43
N GLU A 192 13.76 12.87 10.19
CA GLU A 192 12.75 11.83 10.41
C GLU A 192 12.51 11.61 11.91
N ALA A 193 11.31 11.13 12.24
CA ALA A 193 10.98 10.83 13.62
C ALA A 193 11.68 9.54 14.08
N VAL A 194 12.19 9.57 15.31
CA VAL A 194 12.66 8.39 16.03
C VAL A 194 11.69 8.10 17.16
N LEU A 195 11.13 6.88 17.16
CA LEU A 195 10.19 6.41 18.16
C LEU A 195 10.83 5.35 19.03
N SER A 196 10.57 5.37 20.34
CA SER A 196 11.01 4.32 21.27
C SER A 196 9.81 3.68 21.95
N GLU A 197 9.94 2.38 22.18
CA GLU A 197 8.93 1.56 22.82
C GLU A 197 8.94 1.79 24.32
N ILE A 198 7.76 1.90 24.95
CA ILE A 198 7.65 1.96 26.41
C ILE A 198 6.58 1.00 26.91
N ALA A 199 6.92 0.23 27.95
CA ALA A 199 5.99 -0.66 28.63
C ALA A 199 5.19 0.12 29.68
N LEU A 200 3.86 0.08 29.57
CA LEU A 200 2.96 0.73 30.52
C LEU A 200 1.96 -0.26 31.10
N THR A 201 1.53 0.00 32.34
CA THR A 201 0.56 -0.82 33.07
C THR A 201 -0.81 -0.13 33.07
N ALA A 202 -1.87 -0.89 32.81
CA ALA A 202 -3.25 -0.42 32.88
C ALA A 202 -3.52 0.36 34.18
N GLY A 203 -4.12 1.55 34.05
CA GLY A 203 -4.50 2.41 35.17
C GLY A 203 -3.35 3.07 35.93
N LYS A 204 -2.09 2.68 35.70
CA LYS A 204 -0.93 3.31 36.36
C LYS A 204 -0.69 4.69 35.75
N LYS A 205 -0.81 5.73 36.59
CA LYS A 205 -0.51 7.11 36.25
C LYS A 205 1.01 7.33 36.19
N VAL A 206 1.54 7.71 35.03
CA VAL A 206 2.96 8.08 34.82
C VAL A 206 3.07 9.46 34.20
N PRO A 207 4.10 10.26 34.51
CA PRO A 207 4.23 11.60 33.95
C PRO A 207 4.56 11.55 32.46
N PHE A 208 4.11 12.55 31.70
CA PHE A 208 4.62 12.81 30.36
C PHE A 208 5.04 14.28 30.22
N LYS A 209 5.96 14.55 29.30
CA LYS A 209 6.41 15.88 28.90
C LYS A 209 6.52 15.93 27.38
N ILE A 210 6.04 16.99 26.74
CA ILE A 210 6.25 17.26 25.32
C ILE A 210 6.87 18.64 25.18
N THR A 211 8.05 18.70 24.57
CA THR A 211 8.75 19.95 24.24
C THR A 211 8.61 20.20 22.75
N TYR A 212 7.82 21.22 22.36
CA TYR A 212 7.62 21.55 20.96
C TYR A 212 8.77 22.41 20.44
N LEU A 213 9.26 22.08 19.25
CA LEU A 213 10.42 22.72 18.63
C LEU A 213 10.01 23.83 17.66
N THR A 214 8.70 24.03 17.47
CA THR A 214 8.15 25.03 16.56
C THR A 214 6.96 25.75 17.20
N LYS A 215 6.56 26.88 16.60
CA LYS A 215 5.40 27.67 17.03
C LYS A 215 4.06 26.96 16.82
N GLN A 216 4.03 25.89 16.03
CA GLN A 216 2.81 25.19 15.63
C GLN A 216 2.34 24.18 16.69
N ALA A 217 2.76 24.30 17.95
CA ALA A 217 2.42 23.38 19.03
C ALA A 217 0.90 23.18 19.19
N ASP A 218 0.47 21.92 19.34
CA ASP A 218 -0.92 21.54 19.59
C ASP A 218 -1.03 20.28 20.45
N GLY A 219 -2.21 20.05 21.02
CA GLY A 219 -2.47 18.88 21.87
C GLY A 219 -2.91 17.63 21.11
N LEU A 220 -2.51 17.46 19.85
CA LEU A 220 -2.87 16.28 19.07
C LEU A 220 -1.80 15.20 19.19
N GLY A 221 -2.20 13.96 18.95
CA GLY A 221 -1.28 12.84 18.87
C GLY A 221 -2.00 11.50 18.77
N TRP A 222 -1.20 10.47 18.51
CA TRP A 222 -1.63 9.08 18.43
C TRP A 222 -0.76 8.19 19.32
N ILE A 223 -1.35 7.09 19.75
CA ILE A 223 -0.68 6.04 20.51
C ILE A 223 -0.96 4.69 19.86
N ASP A 224 0.09 3.92 19.60
CA ASP A 224 0.05 2.60 19.01
C ASP A 224 0.41 1.55 20.07
N ARG A 225 -0.31 0.42 20.11
CA ARG A 225 0.19 -0.80 20.77
C ARG A 225 1.01 -1.62 19.80
N VAL A 226 2.24 -1.97 20.19
CA VAL A 226 3.20 -2.67 19.33
C VAL A 226 3.48 -4.11 19.76
N ASP A 227 2.78 -4.58 20.79
CA ASP A 227 2.84 -5.94 21.35
C ASP A 227 1.62 -6.81 21.01
N VAL A 228 0.78 -6.36 20.06
CA VAL A 228 -0.46 -7.06 19.72
C VAL A 228 -0.15 -8.37 19.00
N PRO A 229 -0.62 -9.54 19.49
CA PRO A 229 -0.42 -10.81 18.81
C PRO A 229 -0.89 -10.77 17.35
N GLY A 230 -0.05 -11.27 16.44
CA GLY A 230 -0.32 -11.25 15.00
C GLY A 230 0.01 -9.95 14.27
N ALA A 231 0.36 -8.86 14.98
CA ALA A 231 0.82 -7.62 14.35
C ALA A 231 2.30 -7.74 13.92
N LEU A 232 2.67 -7.04 12.84
CA LEU A 232 4.04 -7.06 12.30
C LEU A 232 5.06 -6.53 13.32
N ALA A 233 4.73 -5.46 14.05
CA ALA A 233 5.59 -4.89 15.09
C ALA A 233 5.98 -5.93 16.15
N THR A 234 5.03 -6.76 16.59
CA THR A 234 5.28 -7.85 17.53
C THR A 234 6.28 -8.86 16.97
N PHE A 235 6.08 -9.30 15.74
CA PHE A 235 7.00 -10.25 15.10
C PHE A 235 8.40 -9.66 14.90
N VAL A 236 8.48 -8.41 14.45
CA VAL A 236 9.75 -7.77 14.10
C VAL A 236 10.52 -7.31 15.33
N LYS A 237 9.89 -6.54 16.21
CA LYS A 237 10.57 -5.85 17.30
C LYS A 237 10.74 -6.72 18.54
N GLN A 238 9.82 -7.66 18.78
CA GLN A 238 9.87 -8.52 19.97
C GLN A 238 10.39 -9.93 19.65
N GLN A 239 9.92 -10.52 18.54
CA GLN A 239 10.31 -11.88 18.15
C GLN A 239 11.50 -11.92 17.18
N ARG A 240 12.03 -10.76 16.76
CA ARG A 240 13.20 -10.61 15.88
C ARG A 240 13.05 -11.31 14.53
N MET A 241 11.82 -11.46 14.05
CA MET A 241 11.53 -11.93 12.71
C MET A 241 11.70 -10.80 11.70
N PHE A 242 12.05 -11.11 10.46
CA PHE A 242 12.19 -10.11 9.38
C PHE A 242 13.07 -8.89 9.79
N PRO A 243 14.29 -9.11 10.32
CA PRO A 243 15.11 -8.03 10.88
C PRO A 243 15.45 -6.95 9.83
N PHE A 244 15.43 -7.29 8.55
CA PHE A 244 15.63 -6.37 7.43
C PHE A 244 14.55 -5.29 7.29
N LEU A 245 13.46 -5.35 8.06
CA LEU A 245 12.40 -4.32 8.04
C LEU A 245 12.68 -3.14 8.98
N ILE A 246 13.70 -3.22 9.83
CA ILE A 246 14.06 -2.15 10.76
C ILE A 246 15.57 -1.85 10.72
N ASN A 247 15.94 -0.63 11.08
CA ASN A 247 17.33 -0.26 11.32
C ASN A 247 17.77 -0.57 12.76
N ASP A 248 19.03 -0.26 13.10
CA ASP A 248 19.59 -0.47 14.43
C ASP A 248 18.86 0.32 15.54
N GLN A 249 18.19 1.42 15.17
CA GLN A 249 17.34 2.21 16.06
C GLN A 249 15.90 1.66 16.13
N LYS A 250 15.63 0.47 15.59
CA LYS A 250 14.31 -0.18 15.50
C LYS A 250 13.23 0.63 14.76
N GLN A 251 13.64 1.56 13.88
CA GLN A 251 12.73 2.30 13.02
C GLN A 251 12.48 1.52 11.74
N TRP A 252 11.25 1.55 11.23
CA TRP A 252 10.90 0.93 9.95
C TRP A 252 11.73 1.54 8.83
N VAL A 253 12.34 0.69 7.99
CA VAL A 253 13.09 1.15 6.82
C VAL A 253 12.27 1.00 5.55
N SER A 254 12.60 1.83 4.56
CA SER A 254 12.11 1.70 3.19
C SER A 254 13.23 1.22 2.29
N ARG A 255 12.89 0.42 1.29
CA ARG A 255 13.78 0.11 0.16
C ARG A 255 13.91 1.30 -0.77
N ASP A 256 15.10 1.59 -1.27
CA ASP A 256 15.39 2.68 -2.22
C ASP A 256 15.55 2.19 -3.68
N ASP A 257 15.37 0.89 -3.90
CA ASP A 257 15.44 0.20 -5.20
C ASP A 257 14.09 -0.40 -5.63
N VAL A 258 13.13 -0.54 -4.70
CA VAL A 258 11.80 -1.07 -4.97
C VAL A 258 10.72 -0.03 -4.69
N TRP A 259 10.04 0.42 -5.74
CA TRP A 259 8.88 1.31 -5.63
C TRP A 259 7.58 0.51 -5.62
N TYR A 260 6.65 0.88 -4.74
CA TYR A 260 5.29 0.37 -4.70
C TYR A 260 4.31 1.38 -5.27
N LYS A 261 3.37 0.92 -6.11
CA LYS A 261 2.22 1.70 -6.59
C LYS A 261 0.95 0.84 -6.59
N GLY A 262 -0.06 1.25 -5.82
CA GLY A 262 -1.43 0.69 -5.94
C GLY A 262 -2.36 1.58 -6.76
N VAL A 263 -3.28 0.98 -7.53
CA VAL A 263 -4.17 1.73 -8.46
C VAL A 263 -5.65 1.68 -8.08
N VAL A 264 -6.23 0.50 -7.78
CA VAL A 264 -7.66 0.36 -7.45
C VAL A 264 -7.91 0.47 -5.95
N ALA A 265 -7.22 -0.35 -5.17
CA ALA A 265 -7.15 -0.30 -3.72
C ALA A 265 -5.68 -0.22 -3.27
N ALA A 266 -5.44 -0.06 -1.96
CA ALA A 266 -4.10 0.04 -1.40
C ALA A 266 -3.23 1.09 -2.13
N ARG A 267 -3.80 2.28 -2.37
CA ARG A 267 -3.29 3.30 -3.32
C ARG A 267 -2.03 4.05 -2.90
N ALA A 268 -1.24 3.49 -1.98
CA ALA A 268 0.06 4.08 -1.66
C ALA A 268 0.95 4.13 -2.93
N SER A 269 1.82 5.13 -2.97
CA SER A 269 2.80 5.34 -4.03
C SER A 269 4.09 5.84 -3.40
N LYS A 270 5.00 4.92 -3.07
CA LYS A 270 6.22 5.22 -2.31
C LYS A 270 7.22 4.07 -2.45
N TRP A 271 8.45 4.36 -2.06
CA TRP A 271 9.46 3.36 -1.70
C TRP A 271 8.88 2.27 -0.78
N LEU A 272 9.13 1.01 -1.13
CA LEU A 272 8.53 -0.15 -0.46
C LEU A 272 8.89 -0.13 1.03
N SER A 273 7.84 -0.09 1.84
CA SER A 273 7.90 -0.03 3.31
C SER A 273 6.56 -0.48 3.88
N VAL A 274 6.46 -0.58 5.21
CA VAL A 274 5.17 -0.84 5.88
C VAL A 274 4.09 0.17 5.46
N GLY A 275 2.83 -0.24 5.42
CA GLY A 275 1.71 0.64 5.04
C GLY A 275 1.39 0.69 3.55
N CYS A 276 1.78 -0.34 2.78
CA CYS A 276 1.40 -0.52 1.37
C CYS A 276 0.20 -1.47 1.16
N GLY A 277 -0.46 -1.88 2.26
CA GLY A 277 -1.69 -2.65 2.23
C GLY A 277 -2.94 -1.79 2.08
N ALA A 278 -4.10 -2.32 2.50
CA ALA A 278 -5.39 -1.63 2.50
C ALA A 278 -5.41 -0.25 3.20
N SER A 279 -4.50 -0.01 4.14
CA SER A 279 -4.34 1.25 4.85
C SER A 279 -2.88 1.49 5.25
N GLY A 280 -2.56 2.69 5.75
CA GLY A 280 -1.21 2.99 6.26
C GLY A 280 -0.76 2.13 7.45
N ASN A 281 -1.67 1.41 8.11
CA ASN A 281 -1.34 0.46 9.20
C ASN A 281 -1.47 -1.02 8.75
N THR A 282 -1.51 -1.29 7.45
CA THR A 282 -1.54 -2.68 6.96
C THR A 282 -0.51 -2.94 5.88
N ILE A 283 -0.17 -4.23 5.74
CA ILE A 283 0.66 -4.78 4.68
C ILE A 283 -0.12 -5.87 3.94
N GLY A 284 0.24 -6.12 2.69
CA GLY A 284 -0.11 -7.32 1.97
C GLY A 284 1.13 -8.16 1.65
N PRO A 285 1.03 -9.07 0.66
CA PRO A 285 2.16 -9.89 0.25
C PRO A 285 3.27 -9.06 -0.44
N GLU A 286 2.99 -7.83 -0.86
CA GLU A 286 3.94 -6.95 -1.56
C GLU A 286 5.21 -6.70 -0.75
N LEU A 287 5.11 -6.64 0.58
CA LEU A 287 6.26 -6.33 1.42
C LEU A 287 7.27 -7.48 1.37
N GLY A 288 6.80 -8.71 1.66
CA GLY A 288 7.64 -9.91 1.54
C GLY A 288 8.12 -10.16 0.11
N PHE A 289 7.20 -10.07 -0.86
CA PHE A 289 7.50 -10.29 -2.28
C PHE A 289 8.58 -9.31 -2.77
N GLY A 290 8.41 -8.02 -2.46
CA GLY A 290 9.27 -6.95 -2.95
C GLY A 290 10.67 -6.99 -2.39
N HIS A 291 10.84 -7.36 -1.11
CA HIS A 291 12.18 -7.60 -0.57
C HIS A 291 12.90 -8.73 -1.32
N VAL A 292 12.23 -9.86 -1.55
CA VAL A 292 12.86 -11.01 -2.21
C VAL A 292 13.25 -10.71 -3.66
N VAL A 293 12.38 -10.05 -4.44
CA VAL A 293 12.72 -9.71 -5.83
C VAL A 293 13.72 -8.56 -5.94
N GLY A 294 13.68 -7.59 -5.02
CA GLY A 294 14.64 -6.49 -4.95
C GLY A 294 16.05 -6.98 -4.60
N ASP A 295 16.18 -7.93 -3.67
CA ASP A 295 17.48 -8.52 -3.31
C ASP A 295 18.10 -9.35 -4.46
N TYR A 296 17.29 -9.78 -5.42
CA TYR A 296 17.75 -10.58 -6.56
C TYR A 296 18.09 -9.75 -7.80
N LEU A 297 17.44 -8.60 -7.99
CA LEU A 297 17.56 -7.79 -9.21
C LEU A 297 18.45 -6.58 -8.97
N ASP A 298 19.48 -6.41 -9.81
CA ASP A 298 20.30 -5.20 -9.80
C ASP A 298 19.54 -3.98 -10.36
N GLU A 299 18.54 -4.22 -11.21
CA GLU A 299 17.68 -3.16 -11.74
C GLU A 299 16.58 -2.76 -10.75
N PRO A 300 16.17 -1.48 -10.71
CA PRO A 300 15.08 -1.06 -9.84
C PRO A 300 13.78 -1.79 -10.20
N VAL A 301 12.95 -1.96 -9.19
CA VAL A 301 11.71 -2.73 -9.28
C VAL A 301 10.50 -1.83 -9.04
N LEU A 302 9.49 -1.94 -9.91
CA LEU A 302 8.15 -1.44 -9.66
C LEU A 302 7.22 -2.60 -9.31
N ILE A 303 6.63 -2.57 -8.12
CA ILE A 303 5.46 -3.36 -7.77
C ILE A 303 4.22 -2.56 -8.08
N LEU A 304 3.50 -2.94 -9.13
CA LEU A 304 2.23 -2.36 -9.52
C LEU A 304 1.08 -3.24 -9.04
N LYS A 305 0.36 -2.82 -8.00
CA LYS A 305 -0.71 -3.60 -7.39
C LYS A 305 -2.09 -3.20 -7.91
N ALA A 306 -2.73 -4.12 -8.62
CA ALA A 306 -4.05 -4.00 -9.22
C ALA A 306 -5.02 -5.03 -8.61
N SER A 307 -5.39 -4.82 -7.34
CA SER A 307 -6.21 -5.76 -6.56
C SER A 307 -7.46 -5.09 -5.97
N GLN A 308 -8.54 -5.86 -5.79
CA GLN A 308 -9.78 -5.38 -5.17
C GLN A 308 -10.50 -6.48 -4.38
N GLY A 309 -10.94 -6.17 -3.16
CA GLY A 309 -11.64 -7.12 -2.28
C GLY A 309 -13.02 -7.55 -2.75
N ASN A 310 -13.46 -8.75 -2.31
CA ASN A 310 -14.78 -9.33 -2.61
C ASN A 310 -15.02 -9.51 -4.13
N ARG A 311 -14.09 -10.18 -4.82
CA ARG A 311 -14.10 -10.37 -6.28
C ARG A 311 -13.75 -11.80 -6.65
N SER A 312 -14.56 -12.40 -7.51
CA SER A 312 -14.40 -13.75 -8.04
C SER A 312 -13.69 -13.75 -9.38
N LEU A 313 -13.02 -14.85 -9.70
CA LEU A 313 -12.48 -15.09 -11.04
C LEU A 313 -13.56 -15.55 -12.01
N GLY A 314 -14.59 -16.27 -11.52
CA GLY A 314 -15.73 -16.72 -12.30
C GLY A 314 -16.69 -15.62 -12.77
N TRP A 315 -16.60 -14.41 -12.21
CA TRP A 315 -17.45 -13.28 -12.59
C TRP A 315 -16.68 -11.97 -12.73
N ASP A 316 -16.06 -11.49 -11.64
CA ASP A 316 -15.60 -10.11 -11.59
C ASP A 316 -14.28 -9.88 -12.34
N PHE A 317 -13.33 -10.80 -12.15
CA PHE A 317 -12.04 -10.84 -12.85
C PHE A 317 -12.08 -11.72 -14.11
N LEU A 318 -13.28 -12.07 -14.58
CA LEU A 318 -13.45 -12.94 -15.73
C LEU A 318 -12.75 -12.32 -16.95
N PRO A 319 -11.71 -12.97 -17.54
CA PRO A 319 -10.90 -12.31 -18.54
C PRO A 319 -11.63 -12.12 -19.88
N PRO A 320 -11.24 -11.13 -20.70
CA PRO A 320 -11.79 -10.88 -22.03
C PRO A 320 -11.91 -12.14 -22.90
N GLY A 321 -13.04 -12.28 -23.58
CA GLY A 321 -13.32 -13.42 -24.47
C GLY A 321 -13.84 -14.69 -23.79
N SER A 322 -13.97 -14.70 -22.45
CA SER A 322 -14.63 -15.79 -21.71
C SER A 322 -16.06 -15.99 -22.19
N LYS A 323 -16.45 -17.25 -22.42
CA LYS A 323 -17.76 -17.61 -22.99
C LYS A 323 -18.77 -17.93 -21.89
N ARG A 324 -20.05 -17.68 -22.18
CA ARG A 324 -21.18 -18.22 -21.41
C ARG A 324 -21.06 -19.72 -21.27
N TYR A 325 -21.53 -20.26 -20.16
CA TYR A 325 -21.55 -21.70 -19.93
C TYR A 325 -22.78 -22.11 -19.12
N GLU A 326 -23.20 -23.36 -19.29
CA GLU A 326 -24.31 -23.91 -18.54
C GLU A 326 -23.83 -24.59 -17.26
N PHE A 327 -24.56 -24.37 -16.16
CA PHE A 327 -24.35 -25.09 -14.91
C PHE A 327 -25.70 -25.27 -14.22
N GLY A 328 -26.13 -26.53 -14.06
CA GLY A 328 -27.49 -26.83 -13.60
C GLY A 328 -28.55 -26.29 -14.57
N ASP A 329 -29.54 -25.56 -14.03
CA ASP A 329 -30.63 -24.93 -14.77
C ASP A 329 -30.33 -23.47 -15.20
N LYS A 330 -29.08 -23.02 -15.02
CA LYS A 330 -28.64 -21.65 -15.31
C LYS A 330 -27.63 -21.57 -16.46
N ILE A 331 -27.62 -20.40 -17.09
CA ILE A 331 -26.53 -19.91 -17.93
C ILE A 331 -25.73 -18.93 -17.07
N HIS A 332 -24.45 -19.21 -16.89
CA HIS A 332 -23.47 -18.29 -16.31
C HIS A 332 -22.89 -17.42 -17.41
N ALA A 333 -22.68 -16.15 -17.11
CA ALA A 333 -22.36 -15.20 -18.16
C ALA A 333 -20.91 -15.27 -18.64
N GLY A 334 -20.70 -14.89 -19.90
CA GLY A 334 -19.38 -14.64 -20.47
C GLY A 334 -18.94 -13.21 -20.19
N TYR A 335 -17.72 -12.88 -20.61
CA TYR A 335 -17.20 -11.52 -20.49
C TYR A 335 -18.15 -10.49 -21.12
N GLN A 336 -18.36 -9.36 -20.45
CA GLN A 336 -19.30 -8.27 -20.76
C GLN A 336 -20.80 -8.59 -20.66
N ASP A 337 -21.18 -9.81 -20.33
CA ASP A 337 -22.58 -10.11 -20.06
C ASP A 337 -23.01 -9.65 -18.66
N SER A 338 -24.32 -9.54 -18.45
CA SER A 338 -24.95 -9.27 -17.16
C SER A 338 -26.33 -9.92 -17.09
N PRO A 339 -26.80 -10.42 -15.92
CA PRO A 339 -26.12 -10.49 -14.62
C PRO A 339 -25.27 -11.76 -14.48
N GLU A 340 -24.76 -12.07 -13.28
CA GLU A 340 -23.86 -13.21 -12.98
C GLU A 340 -24.29 -14.53 -13.61
N ALA A 341 -25.58 -14.83 -13.48
CA ALA A 341 -26.22 -15.96 -14.12
C ALA A 341 -27.73 -15.70 -14.24
N TRP A 342 -28.39 -16.40 -15.17
CA TRP A 342 -29.84 -16.39 -15.34
C TRP A 342 -30.35 -17.78 -15.67
N LYS A 343 -31.66 -17.98 -15.53
CA LYS A 343 -32.30 -19.27 -15.84
C LYS A 343 -32.25 -19.55 -17.34
N LYS A 344 -31.97 -20.80 -17.73
CA LYS A 344 -32.02 -21.22 -19.13
C LYS A 344 -33.39 -20.90 -19.76
N GLY A 345 -33.36 -20.42 -21.01
CA GLY A 345 -34.56 -20.02 -21.74
C GLY A 345 -35.19 -18.70 -21.29
N THR A 346 -34.57 -17.96 -20.36
CA THR A 346 -35.02 -16.62 -19.98
C THR A 346 -34.09 -15.54 -20.53
N GLU A 347 -34.65 -14.36 -20.79
CA GLU A 347 -33.89 -13.17 -21.13
C GLU A 347 -33.30 -12.53 -19.85
N PRO A 348 -31.97 -12.34 -19.77
CA PRO A 348 -31.35 -11.75 -18.58
C PRO A 348 -31.67 -10.26 -18.46
N LYS A 349 -31.91 -9.80 -17.23
CA LYS A 349 -32.02 -8.38 -16.91
C LYS A 349 -30.67 -7.86 -16.43
N ALA A 350 -30.10 -6.92 -17.18
CA ALA A 350 -28.81 -6.32 -16.83
C ALA A 350 -28.87 -5.59 -15.48
N ILE A 351 -27.76 -5.64 -14.75
CA ILE A 351 -27.51 -4.88 -13.51
C ILE A 351 -26.39 -3.87 -13.78
N ASN A 352 -26.11 -2.97 -12.83
CA ASN A 352 -24.99 -2.04 -12.94
C ASN A 352 -23.63 -2.71 -12.62
N TRP A 353 -23.39 -3.86 -13.25
CA TRP A 353 -22.18 -4.66 -13.19
C TRP A 353 -22.18 -5.65 -14.36
N TYR A 354 -21.01 -6.10 -14.80
CA TYR A 354 -20.87 -7.10 -15.86
C TYR A 354 -19.69 -8.03 -15.59
N ALA A 355 -19.70 -9.20 -16.22
CA ALA A 355 -18.62 -10.17 -16.08
C ALA A 355 -17.31 -9.59 -16.65
N GLY A 356 -16.26 -9.52 -15.83
CA GLY A 356 -14.97 -8.93 -16.19
C GLY A 356 -14.83 -7.45 -15.82
N LYS A 357 -15.84 -6.81 -15.22
CA LYS A 357 -15.74 -5.40 -14.83
C LYS A 357 -14.53 -5.10 -13.94
N GLN A 358 -14.20 -6.00 -13.01
CA GLN A 358 -13.04 -5.79 -12.13
C GLN A 358 -11.71 -6.06 -12.85
N TYR A 359 -11.69 -7.01 -13.79
CA TYR A 359 -10.55 -7.17 -14.69
C TYR A 359 -10.27 -5.83 -15.41
N ASP A 360 -11.29 -5.27 -16.05
CA ASP A 360 -11.18 -4.03 -16.82
C ASP A 360 -10.71 -2.87 -15.94
N ASP A 361 -11.34 -2.66 -14.77
CA ASP A 361 -10.97 -1.57 -13.87
C ASP A 361 -9.53 -1.72 -13.34
N CYS A 362 -9.09 -2.94 -13.01
CA CYS A 362 -7.74 -3.18 -12.51
C CYS A 362 -6.68 -2.97 -13.58
N PHE A 363 -6.84 -3.59 -14.75
CA PHE A 363 -5.79 -3.60 -15.76
C PHE A 363 -5.79 -2.33 -16.61
N ARG A 364 -6.93 -1.65 -16.79
CA ARG A 364 -6.97 -0.28 -17.31
C ARG A 364 -6.19 0.69 -16.42
N ALA A 365 -6.41 0.63 -15.10
CA ALA A 365 -5.68 1.50 -14.18
C ALA A 365 -4.17 1.17 -14.12
N ALA A 366 -3.79 -0.09 -14.35
CA ALA A 366 -2.38 -0.47 -14.51
C ALA A 366 -1.78 0.11 -15.80
N HIS A 367 -2.50 0.04 -16.94
CA HIS A 367 -2.11 0.69 -18.19
C HIS A 367 -1.96 2.21 -18.02
N GLU A 368 -2.91 2.88 -17.39
CA GLU A 368 -2.84 4.34 -17.16
C GLU A 368 -1.54 4.75 -16.41
N VAL A 369 -1.06 3.94 -15.47
CA VAL A 369 0.22 4.18 -14.79
C VAL A 369 1.41 3.97 -15.72
N LEU A 370 1.41 2.88 -16.48
CA LEU A 370 2.53 2.48 -17.33
C LEU A 370 2.65 3.34 -18.60
N ASP A 371 1.53 3.73 -19.21
CA ASP A 371 1.49 4.62 -20.37
C ASP A 371 2.00 6.03 -20.03
N ASN A 372 1.92 6.42 -18.75
CA ASN A 372 2.41 7.69 -18.22
C ASN A 372 3.62 7.53 -17.29
N PHE A 373 4.46 6.51 -17.54
CA PHE A 373 5.53 6.08 -16.64
C PHE A 373 6.40 7.24 -16.11
N ASP A 374 6.94 8.08 -16.99
CA ASP A 374 7.82 9.19 -16.61
C ASP A 374 7.13 10.23 -15.72
N GLN A 375 5.83 10.47 -15.95
CA GLN A 375 5.05 11.40 -15.12
C GLN A 375 4.72 10.78 -13.75
N GLN A 376 4.44 9.48 -13.72
CA GLN A 376 4.15 8.75 -12.48
C GLN A 376 5.40 8.54 -11.62
N PHE A 377 6.57 8.40 -12.26
CA PHE A 377 7.85 8.12 -11.60
C PHE A 377 8.96 9.05 -12.11
N PRO A 378 8.93 10.37 -11.78
CA PRO A 378 9.91 11.33 -12.27
C PRO A 378 11.38 10.99 -11.91
N HIS A 379 11.59 10.27 -10.81
CA HIS A 379 12.91 9.79 -10.38
C HIS A 379 13.48 8.68 -11.29
N TRP A 380 12.68 8.11 -12.19
CA TRP A 380 13.08 7.15 -13.23
C TRP A 380 12.79 7.65 -14.65
N GLN A 381 12.59 8.96 -14.82
CA GLN A 381 12.27 9.54 -16.12
C GLN A 381 13.28 9.12 -17.20
N GLY A 382 12.77 8.68 -18.36
CA GLY A 382 13.58 8.27 -19.51
C GLY A 382 14.19 6.87 -19.39
N ARG A 383 14.03 6.18 -18.25
CA ARG A 383 14.55 4.80 -18.04
C ARG A 383 13.70 3.75 -18.75
N GLY A 384 12.42 4.02 -18.92
CA GLY A 384 11.44 3.04 -19.39
C GLY A 384 11.28 1.85 -18.43
N TYR A 385 10.53 0.83 -18.87
CA TYR A 385 10.22 -0.32 -18.03
C TYR A 385 10.09 -1.62 -18.83
N LYS A 386 10.16 -2.75 -18.13
CA LYS A 386 9.90 -4.09 -18.66
C LYS A 386 9.07 -4.90 -17.66
N ILE A 387 7.92 -5.41 -18.10
CA ILE A 387 7.11 -6.32 -17.30
C ILE A 387 7.77 -7.71 -17.30
N VAL A 388 8.11 -8.21 -16.12
CA VAL A 388 8.84 -9.48 -15.95
C VAL A 388 8.06 -10.53 -15.18
N GLY A 389 7.01 -10.15 -14.46
CA GLY A 389 6.20 -11.13 -13.77
C GLY A 389 4.84 -10.63 -13.28
N PHE A 390 3.99 -11.60 -12.98
CA PHE A 390 2.66 -11.43 -12.41
C PHE A 390 2.56 -12.25 -11.11
N GLY A 391 1.92 -11.67 -10.10
CA GLY A 391 1.54 -12.38 -8.88
C GLY A 391 0.03 -12.40 -8.71
N TRP A 392 -0.53 -13.56 -8.40
CA TRP A 392 -1.96 -13.76 -8.23
C TRP A 392 -2.28 -14.37 -6.87
N TRP A 393 -3.12 -13.71 -6.08
CA TRP A 393 -3.64 -14.28 -4.83
C TRP A 393 -5.14 -14.02 -4.69
N GLN A 394 -5.92 -15.05 -5.02
CA GLN A 394 -7.38 -15.00 -5.07
C GLN A 394 -7.96 -16.41 -4.93
N GLY A 395 -9.27 -16.52 -4.68
CA GLY A 395 -10.02 -17.78 -4.82
C GLY A 395 -11.19 -17.85 -3.84
N ASP A 396 -11.14 -17.07 -2.75
CA ASP A 396 -12.12 -17.19 -1.67
C ASP A 396 -13.51 -16.75 -2.11
N LYS A 397 -13.66 -15.77 -3.00
CA LYS A 397 -15.00 -15.42 -3.50
C LYS A 397 -15.63 -16.52 -4.34
N ASP A 398 -14.84 -17.26 -5.13
CA ASP A 398 -15.33 -18.34 -6.00
C ASP A 398 -15.83 -19.55 -5.19
N ARG A 399 -15.34 -19.77 -3.97
CA ARG A 399 -15.75 -20.93 -3.15
C ARG A 399 -17.22 -20.89 -2.75
N TYR A 400 -17.84 -19.72 -2.79
CA TYR A 400 -19.26 -19.53 -2.47
C TYR A 400 -20.20 -19.82 -3.66
N ASN A 401 -19.64 -20.13 -4.84
CA ASN A 401 -20.42 -20.45 -6.03
C ASN A 401 -19.84 -21.70 -6.72
N ALA A 402 -20.60 -22.81 -6.70
CA ALA A 402 -20.15 -24.08 -7.26
C ALA A 402 -19.83 -24.01 -8.77
N ALA A 403 -20.55 -23.18 -9.52
CA ALA A 403 -20.27 -22.97 -10.93
C ALA A 403 -18.95 -22.23 -11.17
N HIS A 404 -18.59 -21.31 -10.26
CA HIS A 404 -17.31 -20.60 -10.33
C HIS A 404 -16.16 -21.51 -9.95
N ALA A 405 -16.29 -22.25 -8.84
CA ALA A 405 -15.29 -23.23 -8.42
C ALA A 405 -15.02 -24.28 -9.50
N ALA A 406 -16.07 -24.79 -10.17
CA ALA A 406 -15.95 -25.76 -11.25
C ALA A 406 -15.25 -25.21 -12.51
N GLN A 407 -15.27 -23.90 -12.75
CA GLN A 407 -14.59 -23.25 -13.88
C GLN A 407 -13.24 -22.61 -13.51
N TYR A 408 -12.82 -22.68 -12.24
CA TYR A 408 -11.69 -21.92 -11.74
C TYR A 408 -10.39 -22.19 -12.50
N GLU A 409 -10.08 -23.47 -12.77
CA GLU A 409 -8.89 -23.87 -13.52
C GLU A 409 -8.86 -23.26 -14.91
N LYS A 410 -9.95 -23.42 -15.67
CA LYS A 410 -10.09 -22.89 -17.02
C LYS A 410 -9.93 -21.37 -17.03
N ASN A 411 -10.58 -20.68 -16.09
CA ASN A 411 -10.52 -19.24 -16.00
C ASN A 411 -9.13 -18.74 -15.57
N LEU A 412 -8.42 -19.46 -14.70
CA LEU A 412 -7.06 -19.11 -14.28
C LEU A 412 -6.07 -19.28 -15.44
N VAL A 413 -6.16 -20.36 -16.19
CA VAL A 413 -5.35 -20.57 -17.42
C VAL A 413 -5.62 -19.44 -18.43
N HIS A 414 -6.89 -19.08 -18.63
CA HIS A 414 -7.29 -17.99 -19.53
C HIS A 414 -6.79 -16.63 -19.04
N LEU A 415 -6.81 -16.38 -17.73
CA LEU A 415 -6.27 -15.16 -17.13
C LEU A 415 -4.76 -15.04 -17.40
N ILE A 416 -3.98 -16.09 -17.12
CA ILE A 416 -2.52 -16.11 -17.30
C ILE A 416 -2.16 -15.76 -18.76
N THR A 417 -2.82 -16.41 -19.71
CA THR A 417 -2.56 -16.19 -21.14
C THR A 417 -3.00 -14.80 -21.60
N THR A 418 -4.14 -14.32 -21.10
CA THR A 418 -4.66 -12.98 -21.42
C THR A 418 -3.74 -11.88 -20.89
N LEU A 419 -3.27 -11.95 -19.64
CA LEU A 419 -2.37 -10.93 -19.08
C LEU A 419 -1.06 -10.83 -19.84
N ARG A 420 -0.45 -11.97 -20.23
CA ARG A 420 0.76 -11.96 -21.04
C ARG A 420 0.56 -11.29 -22.41
N ARG A 421 -0.60 -11.50 -23.03
CA ARG A 421 -0.95 -10.89 -24.31
C ARG A 421 -1.22 -9.40 -24.16
N GLU A 422 -2.10 -9.04 -23.22
CA GLU A 422 -2.55 -7.66 -22.96
C GLU A 422 -1.37 -6.72 -22.68
N PHE A 423 -0.42 -7.17 -21.87
CA PHE A 423 0.76 -6.40 -21.51
C PHE A 423 1.96 -6.62 -22.45
N ALA A 424 1.75 -7.27 -23.61
CA ALA A 424 2.81 -7.61 -24.57
C ALA A 424 4.05 -8.27 -23.93
N ALA A 425 3.82 -9.12 -22.92
CA ALA A 425 4.84 -9.72 -22.06
C ALA A 425 4.78 -11.27 -22.10
N PRO A 426 5.03 -11.91 -23.25
CA PRO A 426 4.84 -13.36 -23.42
C PRO A 426 5.75 -14.22 -22.53
N GLN A 427 6.90 -13.67 -22.12
CA GLN A 427 7.89 -14.36 -21.28
C GLN A 427 7.77 -14.01 -19.78
N ALA A 428 6.84 -13.12 -19.41
CA ALA A 428 6.65 -12.74 -18.02
C ALA A 428 6.20 -13.95 -17.19
N LYS A 429 6.84 -14.11 -16.04
CA LYS A 429 6.58 -15.22 -15.12
C LYS A 429 5.25 -15.03 -14.42
N PHE A 430 4.68 -16.11 -13.92
CA PHE A 430 3.42 -16.05 -13.17
C PHE A 430 3.53 -16.87 -11.91
N VAL A 431 3.21 -16.27 -10.77
CA VAL A 431 3.16 -16.95 -9.48
C VAL A 431 1.76 -16.86 -8.91
N CYS A 432 1.14 -18.01 -8.66
CA CYS A 432 -0.14 -18.14 -7.98
C CYS A 432 0.09 -18.52 -6.51
N ALA A 433 -0.68 -17.96 -5.59
CA ALA A 433 -0.75 -18.42 -4.21
C ALA A 433 -2.12 -19.04 -3.91
N THR A 434 -2.13 -20.19 -3.23
CA THR A 434 -3.38 -20.83 -2.79
C THR A 434 -4.02 -20.09 -1.60
N LEU A 435 -5.18 -20.57 -1.12
CA LEU A 435 -5.80 -20.05 0.09
C LEU A 435 -5.27 -20.78 1.33
N GLY A 436 -4.72 -20.04 2.30
CA GLY A 436 -4.07 -20.61 3.48
C GLY A 436 -4.96 -21.47 4.39
N GLN A 437 -6.29 -21.35 4.33
CA GLN A 437 -7.18 -22.17 5.13
C GLN A 437 -7.39 -23.60 4.60
N THR A 438 -7.01 -23.87 3.35
CA THR A 438 -7.41 -25.10 2.66
C THR A 438 -6.27 -26.13 2.64
N ALA A 439 -6.43 -27.20 3.41
CA ALA A 439 -5.47 -28.31 3.46
C ALA A 439 -5.73 -29.33 2.33
N LYS A 440 -4.68 -29.83 1.67
CA LYS A 440 -4.77 -30.84 0.59
C LYS A 440 -5.48 -32.11 1.02
N GLU A 441 -5.26 -32.52 2.27
CA GLU A 441 -5.66 -33.81 2.82
C GLU A 441 -7.15 -33.84 3.20
N THR A 442 -7.70 -32.68 3.56
CA THR A 442 -9.06 -32.58 4.13
C THR A 442 -10.00 -31.69 3.31
N ALA A 443 -9.50 -31.00 2.29
CA ALA A 443 -10.32 -30.15 1.44
C ALA A 443 -11.43 -30.96 0.75
N ALA A 444 -12.63 -30.38 0.72
CA ALA A 444 -13.79 -30.92 0.03
C ALA A 444 -14.57 -29.84 -0.74
N GLY A 445 -15.49 -30.26 -1.61
CA GLY A 445 -16.37 -29.38 -2.36
C GLY A 445 -15.63 -28.30 -3.14
N ASN A 446 -16.18 -27.08 -3.14
CA ASN A 446 -15.68 -25.95 -3.91
C ASN A 446 -14.24 -25.56 -3.52
N GLU A 447 -13.88 -25.64 -2.23
CA GLU A 447 -12.53 -25.31 -1.78
C GLU A 447 -11.49 -26.28 -2.34
N LYS A 448 -11.83 -27.58 -2.41
CA LYS A 448 -10.97 -28.57 -3.05
C LYS A 448 -10.82 -28.31 -4.54
N GLN A 449 -11.92 -28.03 -5.25
CA GLN A 449 -11.89 -27.74 -6.68
C GLN A 449 -10.98 -26.55 -6.99
N ILE A 450 -11.07 -25.48 -6.20
CA ILE A 450 -10.23 -24.28 -6.37
C ILE A 450 -8.76 -24.59 -6.02
N LEU A 451 -8.50 -25.33 -4.94
CA LEU A 451 -7.14 -25.73 -4.59
C LEU A 451 -6.51 -26.59 -5.70
N ASP A 452 -7.22 -27.61 -6.17
CA ASP A 452 -6.76 -28.49 -7.25
C ASP A 452 -6.47 -27.67 -8.52
N ALA A 453 -7.35 -26.73 -8.87
CA ALA A 453 -7.18 -25.84 -10.01
C ALA A 453 -5.93 -24.94 -9.90
N GLN A 454 -5.68 -24.38 -8.71
CA GLN A 454 -4.49 -23.56 -8.46
C GLN A 454 -3.21 -24.39 -8.53
N LEU A 455 -3.22 -25.62 -8.02
CA LEU A 455 -2.06 -26.51 -8.09
C LEU A 455 -1.83 -27.02 -9.52
N ALA A 456 -2.89 -27.22 -10.30
CA ALA A 456 -2.83 -27.74 -11.66
C ALA A 456 -2.13 -26.80 -12.67
N VAL A 457 -2.12 -25.47 -12.42
CA VAL A 457 -1.42 -24.51 -13.29
C VAL A 457 0.09 -24.43 -13.02
N ASP A 458 0.58 -25.08 -11.96
CA ASP A 458 2.02 -25.11 -11.69
C ASP A 458 2.76 -25.82 -12.84
N GLY A 459 3.82 -25.18 -13.34
CA GLY A 459 4.58 -25.68 -14.48
C GLY A 459 5.27 -27.01 -14.24
N THR A 460 5.50 -27.43 -12.99
CA THR A 460 6.10 -28.74 -12.69
C THR A 460 5.12 -29.90 -12.83
N THR A 461 3.82 -29.63 -12.92
CA THR A 461 2.80 -30.68 -13.12
C THR A 461 2.83 -31.28 -14.52
N GLY A 462 3.34 -30.53 -15.51
CA GLY A 462 3.30 -30.91 -16.92
C GLY A 462 1.91 -30.87 -17.57
N LYS A 463 0.85 -30.48 -16.84
CA LYS A 463 -0.53 -30.44 -17.37
C LYS A 463 -0.69 -29.42 -18.50
N TYR A 464 -0.01 -28.29 -18.39
CA TYR A 464 0.03 -27.23 -19.40
C TYR A 464 1.47 -27.03 -19.89
N PRO A 465 1.84 -27.55 -21.08
CA PRO A 465 3.21 -27.45 -21.58
C PRO A 465 3.74 -26.01 -21.66
N ALA A 466 2.88 -25.04 -22.00
CA ALA A 466 3.23 -23.61 -22.04
C ALA A 466 3.61 -23.02 -20.67
N PHE A 467 3.29 -23.70 -19.58
CA PHE A 467 3.54 -23.22 -18.21
C PHE A 467 4.83 -23.79 -17.61
N GLN A 468 5.42 -24.82 -18.24
CA GLN A 468 6.67 -25.41 -17.79
C GLN A 468 7.79 -24.36 -17.72
N GLY A 469 8.39 -24.19 -16.53
CA GLY A 469 9.43 -23.18 -16.28
C GLY A 469 8.96 -21.72 -16.27
N ASN A 470 7.65 -21.47 -16.41
CA ASN A 470 7.08 -20.13 -16.56
C ASN A 470 5.97 -19.79 -15.55
N VAL A 471 5.37 -20.79 -14.90
CA VAL A 471 4.32 -20.63 -13.89
C VAL A 471 4.66 -21.48 -12.68
N ALA A 472 4.44 -20.94 -11.48
CA ALA A 472 4.56 -21.66 -10.22
C ALA A 472 3.36 -21.38 -9.31
N THR A 473 3.03 -22.34 -8.47
CA THR A 473 2.00 -22.21 -7.43
C THR A 473 2.60 -22.44 -6.06
N VAL A 474 2.44 -21.44 -5.19
CA VAL A 474 2.79 -21.53 -3.77
C VAL A 474 1.62 -22.13 -3.00
N TYR A 475 1.82 -23.31 -2.42
CA TYR A 475 0.87 -23.91 -1.49
C TYR A 475 1.03 -23.27 -0.10
N THR A 476 0.04 -22.46 0.27
CA THR A 476 0.13 -21.53 1.41
C THR A 476 -0.37 -22.09 2.73
N HIS A 477 -1.05 -23.24 2.75
CA HIS A 477 -1.61 -23.79 4.00
C HIS A 477 -0.57 -24.00 5.11
N PRO A 478 0.63 -24.57 4.84
CA PRO A 478 1.62 -24.81 5.90
C PRO A 478 2.24 -23.53 6.48
N ILE A 479 2.15 -22.41 5.77
CA ILE A 479 2.72 -21.11 6.18
C ILE A 479 1.65 -20.12 6.66
N ASN A 480 0.37 -20.52 6.66
CA ASN A 480 -0.70 -19.74 7.24
C ASN A 480 -0.67 -19.83 8.77
N GLN A 481 -0.65 -18.68 9.43
CA GLN A 481 -0.61 -18.57 10.90
C GLN A 481 -1.99 -18.63 11.56
N GLY A 482 -3.00 -19.11 10.83
CA GLY A 482 -4.38 -19.24 11.28
C GLY A 482 -5.34 -18.21 10.67
N GLY A 483 -6.63 -18.44 10.90
CA GLY A 483 -7.70 -17.68 10.23
C GLY A 483 -7.88 -18.10 8.76
N ALA A 484 -8.83 -17.45 8.09
CA ALA A 484 -9.22 -17.76 6.72
C ALA A 484 -9.24 -16.50 5.85
N SER A 485 -9.23 -16.69 4.54
CA SER A 485 -9.23 -15.58 3.58
C SER A 485 -10.40 -14.61 3.76
N ASN A 486 -11.61 -15.10 4.06
CA ASN A 486 -12.78 -14.24 4.29
C ASN A 486 -12.68 -13.37 5.56
N SER A 487 -11.88 -13.77 6.56
CA SER A 487 -11.53 -12.97 7.74
C SER A 487 -10.19 -12.24 7.57
N HIS A 488 -9.61 -12.29 6.37
CA HIS A 488 -8.29 -11.76 6.06
C HIS A 488 -7.19 -12.28 6.98
N TYR A 489 -7.26 -13.56 7.34
CA TYR A 489 -6.35 -14.22 8.28
C TYR A 489 -6.31 -13.52 9.64
N ASN A 490 -7.45 -12.94 10.05
CA ASN A 490 -7.61 -12.12 11.26
C ASN A 490 -6.65 -10.92 11.33
N GLY A 491 -6.11 -10.49 10.18
CA GLY A 491 -5.09 -9.46 10.09
C GLY A 491 -3.71 -9.91 10.58
N ASN A 492 -3.44 -11.22 10.64
CA ASN A 492 -2.13 -11.75 11.01
C ASN A 492 -1.08 -11.39 9.95
N ALA A 493 -0.17 -10.48 10.29
CA ALA A 493 0.85 -9.96 9.39
C ALA A 493 1.85 -11.02 8.93
N ARG A 494 2.14 -12.03 9.76
CA ARG A 494 3.07 -13.10 9.40
C ARG A 494 2.54 -13.97 8.27
N THR A 495 1.24 -14.24 8.21
CA THR A 495 0.65 -14.93 7.04
C THR A 495 0.94 -14.16 5.74
N TYR A 496 0.79 -12.82 5.74
CA TYR A 496 1.08 -12.02 4.54
C TYR A 496 2.57 -11.96 4.21
N MET A 497 3.44 -11.83 5.23
CA MET A 497 4.89 -11.85 5.03
C MET A 497 5.37 -13.18 4.47
N ASP A 498 5.00 -14.29 5.10
CA ASP A 498 5.45 -15.63 4.71
C ASP A 498 4.95 -15.99 3.31
N VAL A 499 3.69 -15.66 2.98
CA VAL A 499 3.14 -15.86 1.62
C VAL A 499 3.84 -14.95 0.60
N GLY A 500 4.06 -13.67 0.94
CA GLY A 500 4.77 -12.73 0.07
C GLY A 500 6.20 -13.19 -0.24
N ILE A 501 6.96 -13.60 0.79
CA ILE A 501 8.31 -14.15 0.65
C ILE A 501 8.29 -15.41 -0.22
N ALA A 502 7.38 -16.35 0.04
CA ALA A 502 7.28 -17.58 -0.75
C ALA A 502 6.93 -17.30 -2.22
N MET A 503 6.03 -16.35 -2.49
CA MET A 503 5.72 -15.89 -3.85
C MET A 503 6.92 -15.24 -4.52
N GLY A 504 7.67 -14.40 -3.78
CA GLY A 504 8.90 -13.78 -4.27
C GLY A 504 9.98 -14.80 -4.61
N GLN A 505 10.17 -15.81 -3.76
CA GLN A 505 11.14 -16.87 -3.99
C GLN A 505 10.78 -17.71 -5.23
N ALA A 506 9.51 -18.10 -5.36
CA ALA A 506 9.01 -18.78 -6.55
C ALA A 506 9.21 -17.94 -7.82
N MET A 507 9.01 -16.62 -7.74
CA MET A 507 9.24 -15.69 -8.83
C MET A 507 10.73 -15.66 -9.23
N VAL A 508 11.62 -15.49 -8.26
CA VAL A 508 13.08 -15.50 -8.48
C VAL A 508 13.54 -16.82 -9.09
N ASP A 509 13.02 -17.96 -8.63
CA ASP A 509 13.39 -19.27 -9.17
C ASP A 509 12.99 -19.44 -10.64
N LEU A 510 11.84 -18.89 -11.04
CA LEU A 510 11.42 -18.86 -12.45
C LEU A 510 12.31 -17.93 -13.29
N LEU A 511 12.72 -16.79 -12.74
CA LEU A 511 13.61 -15.84 -13.42
C LEU A 511 15.02 -16.43 -13.63
N LYS A 512 15.57 -17.13 -12.63
CA LYS A 512 16.88 -17.81 -12.72
C LYS A 512 16.91 -18.85 -13.84
N LYS A 513 15.85 -19.64 -13.99
CA LYS A 513 15.74 -20.68 -15.04
C LYS A 513 15.68 -20.11 -16.46
N SER A 514 15.43 -18.81 -16.60
CA SER A 514 15.21 -18.14 -17.89
C SER A 514 16.43 -17.35 -18.38
N SER A 515 17.43 -17.19 -17.52
CA SER A 515 18.69 -16.57 -17.90
C SER A 515 19.59 -17.66 -18.48
N PRO A 516 20.06 -17.55 -19.74
CA PRO A 516 21.13 -18.43 -20.20
C PRO A 516 22.34 -18.22 -19.25
N ARG A 517 22.89 -19.31 -18.74
CA ARG A 517 24.15 -19.27 -17.98
C ARG A 517 25.30 -18.83 -18.87
#